data_AF-A0A523DD37-F1
#
_entry.id   AF-A0A523DD37-F1
#
_cell.length_a   1.000
_cell.length_b   1.000
_cell.length_c   1.000
_cell.angle_alpha   90.00
_cell.angle_beta   90.00
_cell.angle_gamma   90.00
#
_symmetry.space_group_name_H-M   'P 1'
#
loop_
_entity.id
_entity.type
_entity.pdbx_description
1 polymer ?
#
loop_
_entity_poly.entity_id
_entity_poly.type
_entity_poly.pdbx_seq_one_letter_code
_entity_poly.pdbx_strand_id
1 'polypeptide(L)'
;MNRQNVVAVIVACAAIGLTAASPSVGFAGQTAPGTVNVPTGEVGLGSVELPRRVMADGQALASGTYDLRVTADSANPDAPGQLAVLERWVEFRQGDEVKGREVVSIVPESEIDSIAKSAPPGNGTARVEMLKDNEYLRVWVNQNNIHYFIHLVVG
;
A
#
# COMPACT_ATOMS: atom_id res chain seq x y z
N MET A 1 23.00 -64.04 29.27
CA MET A 1 22.48 -64.42 27.92
C MET A 1 21.33 -63.46 27.64
N ASN A 2 21.55 -62.27 27.08
CA ASN A 2 21.82 -61.91 25.67
C ASN A 2 20.63 -62.12 24.71
N ARG A 3 20.26 -61.03 24.01
CA ARG A 3 19.46 -60.90 22.75
C ARG A 3 17.92 -60.79 22.92
N GLN A 4 17.15 -60.00 22.16
CA GLN A 4 17.34 -59.19 20.94
C GLN A 4 16.09 -58.32 20.65
N ASN A 5 16.31 -57.09 20.17
CA ASN A 5 15.67 -56.32 19.07
C ASN A 5 14.14 -56.22 18.77
N VAL A 6 13.64 -54.97 18.85
CA VAL A 6 12.90 -54.09 17.88
C VAL A 6 11.80 -54.63 16.92
N VAL A 7 10.62 -53.95 16.89
CA VAL A 7 9.93 -53.26 15.74
C VAL A 7 8.38 -53.32 15.80
N ALA A 8 7.74 -52.18 15.44
CA ALA A 8 6.39 -51.97 14.86
C ALA A 8 5.16 -51.93 15.80
N VAL A 9 4.08 -51.15 15.59
CA VAL A 9 3.72 -49.96 14.76
C VAL A 9 2.27 -49.61 15.18
N ILE A 10 1.97 -48.30 15.25
CA ILE A 10 0.66 -47.60 15.12
C ILE A 10 -0.58 -48.13 15.87
N VAL A 11 -1.14 -47.28 16.75
CA VAL A 11 -2.59 -47.26 17.05
C VAL A 11 -3.10 -45.83 16.93
N ALA A 12 -4.11 -45.66 16.08
CA ALA A 12 -4.88 -44.45 15.88
C ALA A 12 -5.85 -44.22 17.04
N CYS A 13 -5.98 -42.97 17.51
CA CYS A 13 -7.07 -42.55 18.38
C CYS A 13 -7.84 -41.41 17.71
N ALA A 14 -9.06 -41.71 17.28
CA ALA A 14 -10.08 -40.74 16.94
C ALA A 14 -10.70 -40.20 18.24
N ALA A 15 -10.79 -38.88 18.38
CA ALA A 15 -11.63 -38.23 19.37
C ALA A 15 -12.43 -37.11 18.71
N ILE A 16 -13.75 -37.29 18.72
CA ILE A 16 -14.76 -36.30 18.33
C ILE A 16 -14.89 -35.31 19.49
N GLY A 17 -14.69 -34.02 19.22
CA GLY A 17 -15.05 -32.93 20.13
C GLY A 17 -15.78 -31.85 19.36
N LEU A 18 -17.06 -31.65 19.67
CA LEU A 18 -17.84 -30.48 19.25
C LEU A 18 -17.33 -29.25 20.03
N THR A 19 -16.78 -28.27 19.33
CA THR A 19 -16.61 -26.91 19.85
C THR A 19 -17.35 -25.93 18.94
N ALA A 20 -18.21 -25.12 19.56
CA ALA A 20 -18.89 -24.01 18.90
C ALA A 20 -17.85 -22.95 18.52
N ALA A 21 -17.60 -22.79 17.22
CA ALA A 21 -16.84 -21.68 16.67
C ALA A 21 -17.82 -20.66 16.09
N SER A 22 -17.81 -19.46 16.66
CA SER A 22 -18.45 -18.27 16.11
C SER A 22 -18.12 -18.11 14.62
N PRO A 23 -19.05 -17.63 13.77
CA PRO A 23 -18.69 -17.25 12.41
C PRO A 23 -17.77 -16.02 12.52
N SER A 24 -16.46 -16.24 12.47
CA SER A 24 -15.52 -15.20 12.09
C SER A 24 -15.95 -14.78 10.69
N VAL A 25 -16.57 -13.60 10.62
CA VAL A 25 -16.80 -12.88 9.37
C VAL A 25 -15.44 -12.83 8.69
N GLY A 26 -15.30 -13.60 7.61
CA GLY A 26 -14.07 -13.61 6.84
C GLY A 26 -13.90 -12.21 6.31
N PHE A 27 -12.93 -11.47 6.85
CA PHE A 27 -12.30 -10.44 6.06
C PHE A 27 -11.79 -11.18 4.84
N ALA A 28 -12.37 -10.89 3.68
CA ALA A 28 -11.72 -11.19 2.42
C ALA A 28 -10.42 -10.37 2.45
N GLY A 29 -9.38 -10.93 3.08
CA GLY A 29 -8.02 -10.50 2.84
C GLY A 29 -7.86 -10.51 1.33
N GLN A 30 -7.25 -9.47 0.77
CA GLN A 30 -6.84 -9.46 -0.62
C GLN A 30 -6.11 -10.79 -0.89
N THR A 31 -6.83 -11.72 -1.50
CA THR A 31 -6.27 -12.96 -2.00
C THR A 31 -5.31 -12.51 -3.07
N ALA A 32 -4.01 -12.53 -2.78
CA ALA A 32 -2.97 -12.19 -3.75
C ALA A 32 -3.21 -13.02 -5.02
N PRO A 33 -3.52 -12.40 -6.18
CA PRO A 33 -3.54 -13.11 -7.43
C PRO A 33 -2.19 -12.90 -8.12
N GLY A 34 -1.36 -13.93 -8.13
CA GLY A 34 -0.14 -13.96 -8.95
C GLY A 34 0.91 -12.91 -8.59
N THR A 35 1.99 -12.88 -9.35
CA THR A 35 3.05 -11.88 -9.26
C THR A 35 2.43 -10.48 -9.41
N VAL A 36 2.31 -9.74 -8.31
CA VAL A 36 1.90 -8.33 -8.32
C VAL A 36 2.94 -7.55 -9.13
N ASN A 37 2.58 -7.18 -10.36
CA ASN A 37 3.49 -6.54 -11.30
C ASN A 37 3.51 -5.02 -11.07
N VAL A 38 4.24 -4.59 -10.03
CA VAL A 38 4.51 -3.18 -9.74
C VAL A 38 6.02 -2.90 -9.78
N PRO A 39 6.45 -1.68 -10.15
CA PRO A 39 7.86 -1.30 -10.08
C PRO A 39 8.42 -1.43 -8.66
N THR A 40 9.66 -1.92 -8.55
CA THR A 40 10.37 -2.08 -7.26
C THR A 40 11.52 -1.08 -7.07
N GLY A 41 12.00 -0.44 -8.14
CA GLY A 41 13.02 0.62 -8.11
C GLY A 41 12.42 2.03 -8.11
N GLU A 42 13.26 3.07 -8.17
CA GLU A 42 12.78 4.46 -8.20
C GLU A 42 11.82 4.72 -9.36
N VAL A 43 10.76 5.49 -9.10
CA VAL A 43 9.77 5.89 -10.13
C VAL A 43 9.52 7.38 -10.02
N GLY A 44 9.80 8.13 -11.10
CA GLY A 44 9.36 9.51 -11.22
C GLY A 44 7.86 9.56 -11.56
N LEU A 45 7.10 10.30 -10.78
CA LEU A 45 5.64 10.45 -10.94
C LEU A 45 5.25 11.79 -11.60
N GLY A 46 6.23 12.61 -11.97
CA GLY A 46 6.03 13.95 -12.51
C GLY A 46 5.80 15.01 -11.42
N SER A 47 5.36 16.19 -11.85
CA SER A 47 5.17 17.34 -10.96
C SER A 47 3.70 17.49 -10.56
N VAL A 48 3.46 17.88 -9.30
CA VAL A 48 2.13 18.18 -8.77
C VAL A 48 2.12 19.55 -8.10
N GLU A 49 1.02 20.29 -8.20
CA GLU A 49 0.79 21.50 -7.41
C GLU A 49 -0.04 21.17 -6.17
N LEU A 50 0.50 21.48 -4.99
CA LEU A 50 -0.20 21.42 -3.73
C LEU A 50 -0.86 22.77 -3.45
N PRO A 51 -2.20 22.89 -3.50
CA PRO A 51 -2.90 24.16 -3.31
C PRO A 51 -2.89 24.68 -1.87
N ARG A 52 -2.47 23.85 -0.90
CA ARG A 52 -2.44 24.18 0.53
C ARG A 52 -1.20 23.62 1.19
N ARG A 53 -0.85 24.17 2.35
CA ARG A 53 0.07 23.54 3.29
C ARG A 53 -0.51 22.19 3.73
N VAL A 54 0.35 21.19 3.81
CA VAL A 54 0.01 19.84 4.24
C VAL A 54 1.08 19.28 5.18
N MET A 55 0.79 18.15 5.80
CA MET A 55 1.73 17.39 6.61
C MET A 55 2.12 16.12 5.85
N ALA A 56 3.43 15.88 5.71
CA ALA A 56 4.03 14.69 5.12
C ALA A 56 4.97 14.07 6.16
N ASP A 57 4.68 12.85 6.62
CA ASP A 57 5.42 12.16 7.70
C ASP A 57 5.61 13.04 8.96
N GLY A 58 4.55 13.77 9.33
CA GLY A 58 4.56 14.70 10.47
C GLY A 58 5.33 16.01 10.25
N GLN A 59 5.93 16.23 9.08
CA GLN A 59 6.60 17.47 8.72
C GLN A 59 5.71 18.37 7.84
N ALA A 60 5.72 19.68 8.11
CA ALA A 60 4.93 20.62 7.32
C ALA A 60 5.56 20.86 5.94
N LEU A 61 4.78 20.62 4.88
CA LEU A 61 5.12 20.94 3.50
C LEU A 61 4.29 22.15 3.05
N ALA A 62 4.96 23.17 2.51
CA ALA A 62 4.28 24.38 2.04
C ALA A 62 3.40 24.10 0.81
N SER A 63 2.46 25.00 0.51
CA SER A 63 1.79 25.00 -0.79
C SER A 63 2.81 25.33 -1.89
N GLY A 64 2.67 24.71 -3.06
CA GLY A 64 3.54 24.93 -4.19
C GLY A 64 3.67 23.71 -5.09
N THR A 65 4.53 23.81 -6.10
CA THR A 65 4.80 22.70 -7.03
C THR A 65 5.94 21.83 -6.52
N TYR A 66 5.77 20.52 -6.62
CA TYR A 66 6.74 19.51 -6.21
C TYR A 66 6.88 18.43 -7.27
N ASP A 67 8.12 18.00 -7.52
CA ASP A 67 8.39 16.78 -8.26
C ASP A 67 8.27 15.58 -7.33
N LEU A 68 7.52 14.58 -7.77
CA LEU A 68 7.25 13.38 -6.99
C LEU A 68 8.14 12.23 -7.44
N ARG A 69 8.80 11.57 -6.48
CA ARG A 69 9.62 10.38 -6.73
C ARG A 69 9.36 9.29 -5.71
N VAL A 70 8.93 8.13 -6.16
CA VAL A 70 8.86 6.91 -5.32
C VAL A 70 10.28 6.36 -5.15
N THR A 71 10.69 6.08 -3.91
CA THR A 71 12.01 5.50 -3.58
C THR A 71 11.91 3.99 -3.45
N ALA A 72 13.00 3.25 -3.69
CA ALA A 72 13.05 1.77 -3.62
C ALA A 72 12.65 1.18 -2.25
N ASP A 73 12.57 2.03 -1.23
CA ASP A 73 12.28 1.63 0.14
C ASP A 73 10.78 1.37 0.32
N SER A 74 10.45 0.14 0.72
CA SER A 74 9.12 -0.18 1.23
C SER A 74 8.84 0.62 2.50
N ALA A 75 7.63 1.14 2.61
CA ALA A 75 7.07 1.51 3.89
C ALA A 75 6.73 0.21 4.66
N ASN A 76 6.74 0.28 5.98
CA ASN A 76 6.36 -0.86 6.80
C ASN A 76 4.83 -0.81 6.98
N PRO A 77 4.03 -1.68 6.33
CA PRO A 77 2.58 -1.62 6.45
C PRO A 77 2.16 -2.00 7.87
N ASP A 78 1.33 -1.16 8.49
CA ASP A 78 0.83 -1.40 9.84
C ASP A 78 -0.27 -2.49 9.89
N ALA A 79 -0.90 -2.77 8.74
CA ALA A 79 -2.05 -3.67 8.64
C ALA A 79 -1.65 -5.12 8.24
N PRO A 80 -2.04 -6.15 9.03
CA PRO A 80 -1.83 -7.54 8.65
C PRO A 80 -2.52 -7.90 7.32
N GLY A 81 -1.77 -8.51 6.40
CA GLY A 81 -2.26 -8.96 5.09
C GLY A 81 -2.00 -7.99 3.94
N GLN A 82 -1.51 -6.78 4.22
CA GLN A 82 -1.10 -5.83 3.19
C GLN A 82 0.34 -6.11 2.74
N LEU A 83 0.59 -6.12 1.43
CA LEU A 83 1.92 -6.39 0.90
C LEU A 83 2.79 -5.14 1.02
N ALA A 84 3.93 -5.23 1.70
CA ALA A 84 4.89 -4.12 1.86
C ALA A 84 5.44 -3.57 0.53
N VAL A 85 5.32 -4.31 -0.59
CA VAL A 85 5.70 -3.79 -1.92
C VAL A 85 4.70 -2.76 -2.46
N LEU A 86 3.45 -2.79 -1.97
CA LEU A 86 2.38 -1.88 -2.38
C LEU A 86 2.36 -0.59 -1.55
N GLU A 87 3.23 -0.47 -0.54
CA GLU A 87 3.42 0.76 0.21
C GLU A 87 4.90 1.12 0.18
N ARG A 88 5.22 2.26 -0.42
CA ARG A 88 6.61 2.72 -0.56
C ARG A 88 6.72 4.16 -0.12
N TRP A 89 7.94 4.64 0.09
CA TRP A 89 8.14 6.06 0.32
C TRP A 89 8.07 6.84 -0.98
N VAL A 90 7.41 8.00 -0.93
CA VAL A 90 7.46 9.02 -1.98
C VAL A 90 8.05 10.30 -1.42
N GLU A 91 8.95 10.89 -2.19
CA GLU A 91 9.58 12.17 -1.90
C GLU A 91 8.89 13.29 -2.66
N PHE A 92 8.60 14.39 -1.96
CA PHE A 92 8.22 15.67 -2.52
C PHE A 92 9.48 16.51 -2.69
N ARG A 93 9.86 16.80 -3.94
CA ARG A 93 11.13 17.45 -4.27
C ARG A 93 10.91 18.82 -4.90
N GLN A 94 11.85 19.73 -4.69
CA GLN A 94 11.96 20.99 -5.42
C GLN A 94 13.40 21.17 -5.87
N GLY A 95 13.62 21.03 -7.18
CA GLY A 95 14.97 20.83 -7.71
C GLY A 95 15.58 19.56 -7.11
N ASP A 96 16.83 19.64 -6.66
CA ASP A 96 17.55 18.47 -6.12
C ASP A 96 17.19 18.16 -4.66
N GLU A 97 16.48 19.04 -3.96
CA GLU A 97 16.20 18.93 -2.54
C GLU A 97 14.88 18.19 -2.24
N VAL A 98 14.92 17.25 -1.29
CA VAL A 98 13.73 16.61 -0.72
C VAL A 98 13.12 17.53 0.34
N LYS A 99 11.90 18.02 0.09
CA LYS A 99 11.17 18.93 0.96
C LYS A 99 10.23 18.23 1.93
N GLY A 100 9.86 16.99 1.63
CA GLY A 100 9.04 16.15 2.49
C GLY A 100 8.99 14.72 1.95
N ARG A 101 8.54 13.79 2.79
CA ARG A 101 8.37 12.39 2.42
C ARG A 101 7.07 11.88 3.01
N GLU A 102 6.39 10.99 2.31
CA GLU A 102 5.15 10.36 2.76
C GLU A 102 5.09 8.92 2.26
N VAL A 103 4.23 8.09 2.85
CA VAL A 103 3.91 6.78 2.31
C VAL A 103 2.96 6.93 1.11
N VAL A 104 3.30 6.25 0.01
CA VAL A 104 2.43 6.10 -1.16
C VAL A 104 1.87 4.69 -1.23
N SER A 105 0.54 4.59 -1.42
CA SER A 105 -0.11 3.33 -1.76
C SER A 105 -0.07 3.13 -3.27
N ILE A 106 0.42 1.97 -3.70
CA ILE A 106 0.54 1.57 -5.10
C ILE A 106 -0.58 0.60 -5.41
N VAL A 107 -1.33 0.88 -6.47
CA VAL A 107 -2.49 0.10 -6.90
C VAL A 107 -2.28 -0.26 -8.37
N PRO A 108 -2.17 -1.55 -8.72
CA PRO A 108 -2.12 -2.00 -10.11
C PRO A 108 -3.40 -1.64 -10.88
N GLU A 109 -3.30 -1.44 -12.21
CA GLU A 109 -4.47 -1.21 -13.08
C GLU A 109 -5.61 -2.19 -12.82
N SER A 110 -5.30 -3.47 -12.66
CA SER A 110 -6.30 -4.54 -12.49
C SER A 110 -7.18 -4.39 -11.24
N GLU A 111 -6.76 -3.56 -10.28
CA GLU A 111 -7.48 -3.34 -9.03
C GLU A 111 -8.19 -1.98 -8.99
N ILE A 112 -7.91 -1.07 -9.92
CA ILE A 112 -8.36 0.32 -9.82
C ILE A 112 -9.89 0.45 -9.84
N ASP A 113 -10.56 -0.36 -10.67
CA ASP A 113 -12.02 -0.34 -10.80
C ASP A 113 -12.76 -0.69 -9.50
N SER A 114 -12.11 -1.44 -8.59
CA SER A 114 -12.69 -1.80 -7.28
C SER A 114 -12.40 -0.76 -6.20
N ILE A 115 -11.41 0.12 -6.42
CA ILE A 115 -10.91 1.08 -5.42
C ILE A 115 -11.39 2.50 -5.73
N ALA A 116 -11.35 2.89 -7.00
CA ALA A 116 -11.69 4.22 -7.46
C ALA A 116 -13.20 4.50 -7.39
N LYS A 117 -13.56 5.63 -6.78
CA LYS A 117 -14.96 6.11 -6.73
C LYS A 117 -15.28 7.13 -7.83
N SER A 118 -14.29 7.48 -8.65
CA SER A 118 -14.38 8.42 -9.76
C SER A 118 -13.44 7.97 -10.87
N ALA A 119 -13.61 8.50 -12.08
CA ALA A 119 -12.74 8.17 -13.21
C ALA A 119 -11.26 8.47 -12.86
N PRO A 120 -10.32 7.55 -13.13
CA PRO A 120 -8.90 7.78 -12.93
C PRO A 120 -8.37 8.99 -13.70
N PRO A 121 -7.30 9.66 -13.21
CA PRO A 121 -6.55 10.59 -14.03
C PRO A 121 -5.95 9.85 -15.25
N GLY A 122 -5.74 10.59 -16.34
CA GLY A 122 -5.12 10.03 -17.54
C GLY A 122 -3.71 9.53 -17.26
N ASN A 123 -3.22 8.60 -18.07
CA ASN A 123 -1.86 8.08 -17.91
C ASN A 123 -0.81 9.20 -18.02
N GLY A 124 0.16 9.20 -17.12
CA GLY A 124 1.19 10.25 -16.97
C GLY A 124 0.67 11.54 -16.32
N THR A 125 -0.50 11.52 -15.70
CA THR A 125 -1.10 12.72 -15.09
C THR A 125 -1.46 12.49 -13.63
N ALA A 126 -1.62 13.60 -12.90
CA ALA A 126 -2.02 13.61 -11.50
C ALA A 126 -3.34 14.38 -11.32
N ARG A 127 -4.08 14.00 -10.29
CA ARG A 127 -5.22 14.75 -9.76
C ARG A 127 -4.99 15.01 -8.28
N VAL A 128 -5.23 16.25 -7.86
CA VAL A 128 -5.24 16.65 -6.45
C VAL A 128 -6.66 16.90 -6.03
N GLU A 129 -7.09 16.22 -4.96
CA GLU A 129 -8.47 16.26 -4.47
C GLU A 129 -8.48 16.61 -2.98
N MET A 130 -9.33 17.56 -2.61
CA MET A 130 -9.63 17.82 -1.20
C MET A 130 -10.71 16.84 -0.73
N LEU A 131 -10.49 16.24 0.43
CA LEU A 131 -11.37 15.22 1.01
C LEU A 131 -11.81 15.65 2.41
N LYS A 132 -12.95 15.10 2.85
CA LYS A 132 -13.52 15.27 4.20
C LYS A 132 -13.49 16.72 4.67
N ASP A 133 -14.37 17.54 4.11
CA ASP A 133 -14.52 18.97 4.45
C ASP A 133 -13.21 19.78 4.39
N ASN A 134 -12.31 19.41 3.47
CA ASN A 134 -10.99 20.02 3.26
C ASN A 134 -9.95 19.77 4.36
N GLU A 135 -10.14 18.73 5.19
CA GLU A 135 -9.16 18.31 6.22
C GLU A 135 -8.03 17.46 5.64
N TYR A 136 -8.28 16.76 4.53
CA TYR A 136 -7.30 15.90 3.88
C TYR A 136 -7.13 16.30 2.42
N LEU A 137 -5.93 16.07 1.91
CA LEU A 137 -5.60 16.20 0.51
C LEU A 137 -5.14 14.85 0.00
N ARG A 138 -5.70 14.42 -1.12
CA ARG A 138 -5.26 13.22 -1.83
C ARG A 138 -4.59 13.63 -3.13
N VAL A 139 -3.35 13.15 -3.33
CA VAL A 139 -2.69 13.17 -4.62
C VAL A 139 -2.88 11.79 -5.24
N TRP A 140 -3.51 11.75 -6.41
CA TRP A 140 -3.70 10.54 -7.20
C TRP A 140 -2.93 10.69 -8.51
N VAL A 141 -1.87 9.92 -8.69
CA VAL A 141 -1.09 9.87 -9.94
C VAL A 141 -1.40 8.56 -10.66
N ASN A 142 -1.61 8.64 -11.97
CA ASN A 142 -1.59 7.47 -12.85
C ASN A 142 -0.31 7.51 -13.68
N GLN A 143 0.63 6.60 -13.40
CA GLN A 143 1.88 6.51 -14.12
C GLN A 143 2.04 5.10 -14.69
N ASN A 144 2.06 4.99 -16.02
CA ASN A 144 2.13 3.72 -16.76
C ASN A 144 1.00 2.74 -16.39
N ASN A 145 -0.22 3.24 -16.18
CA ASN A 145 -1.38 2.45 -15.71
C ASN A 145 -1.14 1.80 -14.34
N ILE A 146 -0.32 2.44 -13.52
CA ILE A 146 -0.17 2.10 -12.11
C ILE A 146 -0.56 3.34 -11.32
N HIS A 147 -1.43 3.14 -10.34
CA HIS A 147 -2.00 4.22 -9.57
C HIS A 147 -1.26 4.39 -8.26
N TYR A 148 -0.94 5.64 -7.96
CA TYR A 148 -0.21 6.04 -6.77
C TYR A 148 -1.11 7.00 -5.99
N PHE A 149 -1.44 6.61 -4.76
CA PHE A 149 -2.26 7.42 -3.86
C PHE A 149 -1.43 7.89 -2.68
N ILE A 150 -1.39 9.20 -2.48
CA ILE A 150 -0.71 9.84 -1.36
C ILE A 150 -1.78 10.60 -0.59
N HIS A 151 -1.92 10.31 0.71
CA HIS A 151 -2.89 10.98 1.58
C HIS A 151 -2.14 11.86 2.55
N LEU A 152 -2.48 13.15 2.53
CA LEU A 152 -1.83 14.16 3.34
C LEU A 152 -2.87 14.85 4.22
N VAL A 153 -2.50 15.14 5.46
CA VAL A 153 -3.31 15.99 6.34
C VAL A 153 -3.09 17.43 5.93
N VAL A 154 -4.16 18.22 5.84
CA VAL A 154 -4.05 19.64 5.54
C VAL A 154 -3.68 20.40 6.82
N GLY A 155 -2.67 21.27 6.72
CA GLY A 155 -2.14 22.07 7.85
C GLY A 155 -2.46 23.56 7.77
#